data_AF-A0A851DLB1-F1
#
_entry.id   AF-A0A851DLB1-F1
#
_cell.length_a   1.000
_cell.length_b   1.000
_cell.length_c   1.000
_cell.angle_alpha   90.00
_cell.angle_beta   90.00
_cell.angle_gamma   90.00
#
_symmetry.space_group_name_H-M   'P 1'
#
loop_
_entity.id
_entity.type
_entity.pdbx_description
1 polymer ?
#
loop_
_entity_poly.entity_id
_entity_poly.type
_entity_poly.pdbx_seq_one_letter_code
_entity_poly.pdbx_strand_id
1 'polypeptide(L)'
;RLVLRRLYPLAIRICEYLRLSEIQGVSRILAHWACYKVQQKDKSDEEVAHAINQKLGDTPGISYSEIAARAYDCGRTELAIKVRYPGLGGGGGISKVSSIPNGSVTLTCPLPAPLSAPVYTVVLHLKNELNRGTFFMTLQNQPVALSLYRQFCKHQERETLKDLYNQDDNHQELGNFHVHSSYAEKRIEGRVGALQNALDEFYKAKNEFAAKASEDQIKLLRLQRHLQEDFDKPYLDLSLHDTVSNLILDGHHKRAEQLYREFKIPDKRYWWLKISALANRGDWEEMEKFSKSKKSPIGYLPFVEISVKHHNRYEAKKYAPRVTPEQRVKAFVLV
;
A
#
# COMPACT_ATOMS: atom_id res chain seq x y z
N ARG A 1 33.93 32.13 -37.04
CA ARG A 1 35.01 31.94 -38.05
C ARG A 1 36.29 31.34 -37.45
N LEU A 2 36.77 31.81 -36.29
CA LEU A 2 37.99 31.27 -35.62
C LEU A 2 37.81 29.85 -35.05
N VAL A 3 36.65 29.56 -34.45
CA VAL A 3 36.30 28.21 -33.92
C VAL A 3 36.31 27.15 -35.03
N LEU A 4 35.76 27.46 -36.21
CA LEU A 4 35.76 26.57 -37.37
C LEU A 4 37.18 26.36 -37.97
N ARG A 5 38.08 27.33 -37.80
CA ARG A 5 39.50 27.22 -38.17
C ARG A 5 40.36 26.57 -37.08
N ARG A 6 39.74 26.06 -36.01
CA ARG A 6 40.39 25.33 -34.90
C ARG A 6 41.38 26.17 -34.08
N LEU A 7 41.31 27.50 -34.18
CA LEU A 7 42.12 28.43 -33.39
C LEU A 7 41.43 28.73 -32.05
N TYR A 8 41.21 27.68 -31.25
CA TYR A 8 40.48 27.76 -29.97
C TYR A 8 41.14 28.70 -28.93
N PRO A 9 42.47 28.68 -28.73
CA PRO A 9 43.12 29.56 -27.75
C PRO A 9 43.00 31.05 -28.10
N LEU A 10 43.08 31.39 -29.40
CA LEU A 10 42.90 32.77 -29.87
C LEU A 10 41.43 33.21 -29.69
N ALA A 11 40.49 32.31 -29.97
CA ALA A 11 39.06 32.59 -29.79
C ALA A 11 38.71 32.82 -28.31
N ILE A 12 39.30 32.07 -27.38
CA ILE A 12 39.11 32.26 -25.93
C ILE A 12 39.67 33.61 -25.49
N ARG A 13 40.90 33.97 -25.88
CA ARG A 13 41.51 35.28 -25.55
C ARG A 13 40.70 36.46 -26.08
N ILE A 14 40.12 36.33 -27.27
CA ILE A 14 39.25 37.36 -27.85
C ILE A 14 37.92 37.45 -27.07
N CYS A 15 37.33 36.32 -26.66
CA CYS A 15 36.12 36.32 -25.83
C CYS A 15 36.35 36.92 -24.44
N GLU A 16 37.49 36.65 -23.81
CA GLU A 16 37.92 37.26 -22.55
C GLU A 16 38.13 38.77 -22.71
N TYR A 17 38.80 39.20 -23.78
CA TYR A 17 39.02 40.62 -24.07
C TYR A 17 37.71 41.38 -24.34
N LEU A 18 36.76 40.75 -25.03
CA LEU A 18 35.44 41.32 -25.34
C LEU A 18 34.42 41.21 -24.18
N ARG A 19 34.80 40.63 -23.04
CA ARG A 19 33.95 40.43 -21.84
C ARG A 19 32.57 39.83 -22.16
N LEU A 20 32.54 38.86 -23.07
CA LEU A 20 31.30 38.14 -23.39
C LEU A 20 30.91 37.23 -22.21
N SER A 21 29.61 37.05 -21.99
CA SER A 21 29.12 36.18 -20.90
C SER A 21 29.68 34.75 -21.05
N GLU A 22 30.02 34.12 -19.93
CA GLU A 22 30.66 32.79 -19.89
C GLU A 22 29.90 31.74 -20.71
N ILE A 23 28.56 31.84 -20.69
CA ILE A 23 27.63 30.95 -21.40
C ILE A 23 27.69 31.16 -22.93
N GLN A 24 27.83 32.40 -23.40
CA GLN A 24 27.80 32.71 -24.85
C GLN A 24 29.19 32.68 -25.50
N GLY A 25 30.25 32.92 -24.73
CA GLY A 25 31.64 32.97 -25.20
C GLY A 25 32.37 31.64 -25.01
N VAL A 26 32.95 31.46 -23.82
CA VAL A 26 33.95 30.41 -23.54
C VAL A 26 33.30 29.02 -23.54
N SER A 27 32.13 28.86 -22.92
CA SER A 27 31.42 27.56 -22.85
C SER A 27 31.04 27.02 -24.23
N ARG A 28 30.64 27.88 -25.16
CA ARG A 28 30.31 27.49 -26.54
C ARG A 28 31.54 27.08 -27.35
N ILE A 29 32.67 27.76 -27.15
CA ILE A 29 33.94 27.42 -27.81
C ILE A 29 34.45 26.08 -27.29
N LEU A 30 34.34 25.83 -25.98
CA LEU A 30 34.73 24.58 -25.34
C LEU A 30 33.83 23.40 -25.75
N ALA A 31 32.52 23.60 -25.86
CA ALA A 31 31.61 22.58 -26.38
C ALA A 31 31.97 22.17 -27.82
N HIS A 32 32.29 23.14 -28.68
CA HIS A 32 32.72 22.85 -30.05
C HIS A 32 34.08 22.14 -30.11
N TRP A 33 35.01 22.51 -29.22
CA TRP A 33 36.28 21.80 -29.07
C TRP A 33 36.08 20.35 -28.63
N ALA A 34 35.18 20.11 -27.66
CA ALA A 34 34.86 18.78 -27.17
C ALA A 34 34.22 17.92 -28.27
N CYS A 35 33.24 18.45 -29.01
CA CYS A 35 32.65 17.77 -30.16
C CYS A 35 33.69 17.43 -31.25
N TYR A 36 34.67 18.31 -31.49
CA TYR A 36 35.76 18.02 -32.42
C TYR A 36 36.72 16.94 -31.87
N LYS A 37 36.99 16.95 -30.57
CA LYS A 37 37.85 15.96 -29.89
C LYS A 37 37.27 14.55 -29.94
N VAL A 38 35.96 14.45 -29.74
CA VAL A 38 35.18 13.21 -29.85
C VAL A 38 35.23 12.58 -31.26
N GLN A 39 35.41 13.40 -32.30
CA GLN A 39 35.51 12.93 -33.68
C GLN A 39 36.90 12.39 -34.06
N GLN A 40 37.93 12.60 -33.23
CA GLN A 40 39.29 12.14 -33.53
C GLN A 40 39.40 10.62 -33.36
N LYS A 41 39.61 9.89 -34.46
CA LYS A 41 39.66 8.41 -34.43
C LYS A 41 40.99 7.82 -33.94
N ASP A 42 42.04 8.63 -33.88
CA ASP A 42 43.41 8.17 -33.65
C ASP A 42 43.77 8.00 -32.15
N LYS A 43 42.85 8.34 -31.23
CA LYS A 43 43.08 8.30 -29.78
C LYS A 43 42.11 7.37 -29.06
N SER A 44 42.60 6.76 -27.98
CA SER A 44 41.81 5.88 -27.11
C SER A 44 40.64 6.62 -26.47
N ASP A 45 39.53 5.92 -26.27
CA ASP A 45 38.31 6.55 -25.75
C ASP A 45 38.47 7.07 -24.32
N GLU A 46 39.43 6.53 -23.57
CA GLU A 46 39.75 6.92 -22.19
C GLU A 46 40.51 8.23 -22.11
N GLU A 47 41.53 8.39 -22.96
CA GLU A 47 42.31 9.63 -23.03
C GLU A 47 41.45 10.80 -23.47
N VAL A 48 40.55 10.57 -24.43
CA VAL A 48 39.64 11.62 -24.93
C VAL A 48 38.64 12.01 -23.84
N ALA A 49 38.05 11.04 -23.12
CA ALA A 49 37.15 11.33 -22.01
C ALA A 49 37.87 12.07 -20.87
N HIS A 50 39.09 11.65 -20.50
CA HIS A 50 39.87 12.32 -19.45
C HIS A 50 40.24 13.76 -19.84
N ALA A 51 40.69 14.00 -21.08
CA ALA A 51 41.03 15.33 -21.55
C ALA A 51 39.80 16.26 -21.63
N ILE A 52 38.64 15.73 -22.00
CA ILE A 52 37.37 16.45 -22.01
C ILE A 52 36.95 16.82 -20.59
N ASN A 53 36.99 15.86 -19.65
CA ASN A 53 36.61 16.07 -18.26
C ASN A 53 37.55 17.02 -17.52
N GLN A 54 38.87 16.95 -17.76
CA GLN A 54 39.84 17.86 -17.16
C GLN A 54 39.67 19.31 -17.65
N LYS A 55 39.16 19.52 -18.88
CA LYS A 55 39.00 20.87 -19.47
C LYS A 55 37.61 21.45 -19.29
N LEU A 56 36.57 20.63 -19.19
CA LEU A 56 35.19 21.06 -19.01
C LEU A 56 34.73 21.00 -17.54
N GLY A 57 35.42 20.23 -16.69
CA GLY A 57 35.04 20.02 -15.29
C GLY A 57 35.02 21.30 -14.45
N ASP A 58 35.90 22.25 -14.75
CA ASP A 58 36.05 23.50 -14.00
C ASP A 58 35.14 24.64 -14.52
N THR A 59 34.39 24.42 -15.60
CA THR A 59 33.60 25.48 -16.27
C THR A 59 32.09 25.26 -16.12
N PRO A 60 31.36 26.15 -15.41
CA PRO A 60 29.91 26.05 -15.29
C PRO A 60 29.18 26.41 -16.59
N GLY A 61 28.12 25.67 -16.92
CA GLY A 61 27.21 25.99 -18.04
C GLY A 61 27.43 25.20 -19.34
N ILE A 62 28.18 24.09 -19.31
CA ILE A 62 28.39 23.23 -20.49
C ILE A 62 27.45 22.02 -20.47
N SER A 63 26.71 21.84 -21.56
CA SER A 63 25.80 20.71 -21.75
C SER A 63 26.54 19.47 -22.27
N TYR A 64 26.86 18.53 -21.37
CA TYR A 64 27.50 17.25 -21.73
C TYR A 64 26.64 16.37 -22.64
N SER A 65 25.33 16.62 -22.73
CA SER A 65 24.42 15.83 -23.56
C SER A 65 24.66 16.02 -25.07
N GLU A 66 25.06 17.21 -25.51
CA GLU A 66 25.35 17.45 -26.94
C GLU A 66 26.65 16.76 -27.37
N ILE A 67 27.64 16.76 -26.48
CA ILE A 67 28.95 16.11 -26.70
C ILE A 67 28.77 14.59 -26.72
N ALA A 68 27.95 14.03 -25.82
CA ALA A 68 27.63 12.61 -25.77
C ALA A 68 26.81 12.16 -27.00
N ALA A 69 25.86 12.97 -27.48
CA ALA A 69 25.12 12.68 -28.70
C ALA A 69 26.05 12.61 -29.92
N ARG A 70 26.99 13.57 -30.03
CA ARG A 70 27.99 13.55 -31.11
C ARG A 70 28.95 12.35 -31.01
N ALA A 71 29.29 11.89 -29.82
CA ALA A 71 30.09 10.68 -29.62
C ALA A 71 29.36 9.41 -30.07
N TYR A 72 28.07 9.35 -29.77
CA TYR A 72 27.20 8.27 -30.21
C TYR A 72 27.06 8.24 -31.74
N ASP A 73 26.82 9.38 -32.38
CA ASP A 73 26.73 9.51 -33.84
C ASP A 73 28.03 9.09 -34.56
N CYS A 74 29.18 9.23 -33.89
CA CYS A 74 30.49 8.82 -34.40
C CYS A 74 30.80 7.32 -34.19
N GLY A 75 29.87 6.55 -33.62
CA GLY A 75 30.01 5.13 -33.32
C GLY A 75 30.85 4.81 -32.07
N ARG A 76 31.21 5.81 -31.27
CA ARG A 76 31.99 5.66 -30.03
C ARG A 76 31.05 5.63 -28.82
N THR A 77 30.32 4.53 -28.68
CA THR A 77 29.30 4.35 -27.63
C THR A 77 29.88 4.36 -26.22
N GLU A 78 31.08 3.78 -26.02
CA GLU A 78 31.76 3.77 -24.72
C GLU A 78 32.22 5.17 -24.30
N LEU A 79 32.73 5.96 -25.24
CA LEU A 79 33.10 7.34 -25.01
C LEU A 79 31.89 8.22 -24.69
N ALA A 80 30.77 8.03 -25.41
CA ALA A 80 29.52 8.75 -25.16
C ALA A 80 29.03 8.56 -23.71
N ILE A 81 29.20 7.35 -23.18
CA ILE A 81 28.87 7.02 -21.79
C ILE A 81 29.85 7.71 -20.83
N LYS A 82 31.16 7.62 -21.07
CA LYS A 82 32.20 8.21 -20.18
C LYS A 82 32.15 9.74 -20.14
N VAL A 83 31.82 10.40 -21.24
CA VAL A 83 31.73 11.87 -21.32
C VAL A 83 30.43 12.39 -20.69
N ARG A 84 29.33 11.63 -20.78
CA ARG A 84 28.07 12.03 -20.14
C ARG A 84 28.14 11.97 -18.62
N TYR A 85 29.03 11.14 -18.08
CA TYR A 85 29.20 10.91 -16.64
C TYR A 85 30.69 10.95 -16.25
N PRO A 86 31.28 12.16 -16.11
CA PRO A 86 32.63 12.34 -15.58
C PRO A 86 32.71 11.81 -14.14
N GLY A 87 33.24 10.61 -13.92
CA GLY A 87 33.37 10.09 -12.54
C GLY A 87 33.26 8.58 -12.36
N LEU A 88 32.95 7.80 -13.40
CA LEU A 88 32.82 6.33 -13.30
C LEU A 88 34.13 5.54 -13.04
N GLY A 89 35.22 6.21 -12.65
CA GLY A 89 36.51 5.61 -12.29
C GLY A 89 36.88 5.88 -10.83
N GLY A 90 35.98 5.57 -9.90
CA GLY A 90 36.22 5.71 -8.47
C GLY A 90 34.92 5.46 -7.72
N GLY A 91 34.92 4.49 -6.81
CA GLY A 91 33.73 3.99 -6.11
C GLY A 91 32.82 5.12 -5.62
N GLY A 92 31.58 5.12 -6.13
CA GLY A 92 30.60 6.14 -5.78
C GLY A 92 29.39 6.07 -6.69
N GLY A 93 28.34 5.43 -6.19
CA GLY A 93 26.93 5.74 -6.46
C GLY A 93 26.49 6.04 -7.90
N ILE A 94 25.82 5.04 -8.47
CA ILE A 94 24.60 5.14 -9.29
C ILE A 94 24.60 6.15 -10.46
N SER A 95 24.62 5.61 -11.68
CA SER A 95 23.67 5.98 -12.75
C SER A 95 23.86 5.06 -13.94
N LYS A 96 22.90 4.15 -14.17
CA LYS A 96 22.61 3.64 -15.51
C LYS A 96 21.17 3.16 -15.59
N VAL A 97 20.37 3.98 -16.27
CA VAL A 97 19.29 3.54 -17.15
C VAL A 97 19.90 3.58 -18.55
N SER A 98 19.85 2.47 -19.28
CA SER A 98 20.27 2.42 -20.68
C SER A 98 19.19 1.70 -21.48
N SER A 99 18.65 2.39 -22.48
CA SER A 99 18.04 1.78 -23.65
C SER A 99 19.17 1.20 -24.51
N ILE A 100 19.30 -0.12 -24.56
CA ILE A 100 20.05 -0.85 -25.59
C ILE A 100 19.06 -1.85 -26.19
N PRO A 101 18.95 -1.97 -27.53
CA PRO A 101 18.21 -3.05 -28.14
C PRO A 101 19.02 -4.32 -27.90
N ASN A 102 18.70 -5.06 -26.84
CA ASN A 102 18.93 -6.51 -26.64
C ASN A 102 18.78 -6.88 -25.15
N GLY A 103 17.54 -7.16 -24.74
CA GLY A 103 17.18 -8.34 -23.94
C GLY A 103 17.59 -8.49 -22.47
N SER A 104 18.44 -7.65 -21.86
CA SER A 104 18.72 -7.79 -20.42
C SER A 104 19.01 -6.45 -19.74
N VAL A 105 18.10 -6.03 -18.87
CA VAL A 105 18.22 -4.82 -18.05
C VAL A 105 18.44 -5.25 -16.60
N THR A 106 19.64 -5.00 -16.06
CA THR A 106 19.93 -5.08 -14.63
C THR A 106 19.78 -3.70 -14.00
N LEU A 107 18.77 -3.53 -13.14
CA LEU A 107 18.61 -2.33 -12.33
C LEU A 107 19.21 -2.59 -10.96
N THR A 108 20.13 -1.74 -10.50
CA THR A 108 20.55 -1.71 -9.10
C THR A 108 20.57 -0.25 -8.67
N CYS A 109 19.68 0.12 -7.75
CA CYS A 109 19.59 1.49 -7.25
C CYS A 109 19.35 1.48 -5.73
N PRO A 110 20.31 1.96 -4.91
CA PRO A 110 20.06 2.28 -3.51
C PRO A 110 19.47 3.70 -3.38
N LEU A 111 18.36 3.81 -2.65
CA LEU A 111 17.54 5.02 -2.46
C LEU A 111 18.21 6.08 -1.56
N PRO A 112 17.91 7.37 -1.80
CA PRO A 112 16.85 8.05 -1.02
C PRO A 112 15.91 8.91 -1.91
N ALA A 113 14.64 9.00 -1.54
CA ALA A 113 13.59 9.73 -2.27
C ALA A 113 13.84 11.27 -2.29
N PRO A 114 13.43 12.01 -3.36
CA PRO A 114 12.07 12.08 -3.87
C PRO A 114 12.00 11.79 -5.39
N LEU A 115 11.98 10.51 -5.78
CA LEU A 115 12.05 10.07 -7.18
C LEU A 115 11.15 8.86 -7.48
N SER A 116 9.84 8.96 -7.23
CA SER A 116 8.89 7.93 -7.68
C SER A 116 8.59 8.03 -9.19
N ALA A 117 8.57 9.25 -9.74
CA ALA A 117 8.22 9.52 -11.14
C ALA A 117 9.09 8.79 -12.20
N PRO A 118 10.43 8.78 -12.13
CA PRO A 118 11.24 8.15 -13.19
C PRO A 118 11.09 6.62 -13.20
N VAL A 119 10.91 5.99 -12.05
CA VAL A 119 10.70 4.53 -11.98
C VAL A 119 9.36 4.15 -12.61
N TYR A 120 8.30 4.92 -12.35
CA TYR A 120 7.01 4.69 -12.99
C TYR A 120 7.07 4.85 -14.51
N THR A 121 7.78 5.85 -15.03
CA THR A 121 7.92 6.03 -16.49
C THR A 121 8.64 4.86 -17.14
N VAL A 122 9.68 4.31 -16.49
CA VAL A 122 10.42 3.15 -17.01
C VAL A 122 9.56 1.89 -16.96
N VAL A 123 8.85 1.64 -15.86
CA VAL A 123 7.97 0.47 -15.73
C VAL A 123 6.80 0.54 -16.72
N LEU A 124 6.22 1.72 -16.95
CA LEU A 124 5.14 1.90 -17.92
C LEU A 124 5.63 1.73 -19.37
N HIS A 125 6.83 2.23 -19.69
CA HIS A 125 7.44 2.03 -21.00
C HIS A 125 7.75 0.54 -21.24
N LEU A 126 8.31 -0.16 -20.25
CA LEU A 126 8.55 -1.61 -20.32
C LEU A 126 7.25 -2.41 -20.52
N LYS A 127 6.14 -1.99 -19.90
CA LYS A 127 4.82 -2.62 -20.11
C LYS A 127 4.34 -2.50 -21.55
N ASN A 128 4.64 -1.39 -22.23
CA ASN A 128 4.22 -1.15 -23.61
C ASN A 128 5.11 -1.87 -24.62
N GLU A 129 6.40 -2.04 -24.31
CA GLU A 129 7.38 -2.65 -25.22
C GLU A 129 7.50 -4.17 -25.07
N LEU A 130 7.20 -4.72 -23.89
CA LEU A 130 7.38 -6.15 -23.58
C LEU A 130 6.05 -6.91 -23.56
N ASN A 131 6.09 -8.19 -23.94
CA ASN A 131 4.99 -9.11 -23.70
C ASN A 131 4.77 -9.31 -22.18
N ARG A 132 3.53 -9.55 -21.74
CA ARG A 132 3.16 -9.68 -20.31
C ARG A 132 4.08 -10.64 -19.56
N GLY A 133 4.39 -11.79 -20.14
CA GLY A 133 5.26 -12.79 -19.52
C GLY A 133 6.72 -12.31 -19.32
N THR A 134 7.32 -11.70 -20.34
CA THR A 134 8.70 -11.16 -20.23
C THR A 134 8.77 -9.93 -19.33
N PHE A 135 7.73 -9.11 -19.31
CA PHE A 135 7.58 -7.98 -18.40
C PHE A 135 7.55 -8.41 -16.94
N PHE A 136 6.75 -9.43 -16.60
CA PHE A 136 6.68 -9.93 -15.22
C PHE A 136 7.99 -10.62 -14.79
N MET A 137 8.63 -11.39 -15.66
CA MET A 137 9.94 -12.00 -15.38
C MET A 137 11.04 -10.94 -15.13
N THR A 138 11.04 -9.85 -15.91
CA THR A 138 11.99 -8.75 -15.69
C THR A 138 11.71 -7.98 -14.41
N LEU A 139 10.43 -7.81 -14.03
CA LEU A 139 10.04 -7.20 -12.76
C LEU A 139 10.37 -8.06 -11.53
N GLN A 140 10.26 -9.39 -11.61
CA GLN A 140 10.61 -10.30 -10.51
C GLN A 140 12.09 -10.19 -10.13
N ASN A 141 12.97 -9.98 -11.12
CA ASN A 141 14.40 -9.74 -10.89
C ASN A 141 14.69 -8.40 -10.19
N GLN A 142 13.67 -7.55 -9.95
CA GLN A 142 13.79 -6.18 -9.48
C GLN A 142 12.75 -5.84 -8.40
N PRO A 143 13.00 -6.17 -7.12
CA PRO A 143 12.00 -6.08 -6.05
C PRO A 143 11.49 -4.66 -5.80
N VAL A 144 12.33 -3.63 -6.00
CA VAL A 144 11.93 -2.23 -5.84
C VAL A 144 10.96 -1.80 -6.94
N ALA A 145 11.24 -2.14 -8.20
CA ALA A 145 10.35 -1.84 -9.31
C ALA A 145 9.01 -2.59 -9.19
N LEU A 146 9.05 -3.85 -8.76
CA LEU A 146 7.86 -4.65 -8.50
C LEU A 146 6.99 -4.04 -7.38
N SER A 147 7.61 -3.58 -6.28
CA SER A 147 6.87 -2.95 -5.18
C SER A 147 6.13 -1.67 -5.61
N LEU A 148 6.80 -0.83 -6.41
CA LEU A 148 6.20 0.40 -6.96
C LEU A 148 5.11 0.08 -7.98
N TYR A 149 5.33 -0.92 -8.84
CA TYR A 149 4.33 -1.37 -9.81
C TYR A 149 3.08 -1.93 -9.13
N ARG A 150 3.23 -2.75 -8.08
CA ARG A 150 2.10 -3.22 -7.26
C ARG A 150 1.31 -2.07 -6.66
N GLN A 151 1.99 -1.01 -6.18
CA GLN A 151 1.32 0.19 -5.68
C GLN A 151 0.52 0.90 -6.78
N PHE A 152 1.05 0.97 -8.01
CA PHE A 152 0.32 1.53 -9.14
C PHE A 152 -0.89 0.67 -9.53
N CYS A 153 -0.73 -0.66 -9.62
CA CYS A 153 -1.80 -1.59 -9.94
C CYS A 153 -2.95 -1.55 -8.91
N LYS A 154 -2.66 -1.28 -7.62
CA LYS A 154 -3.71 -1.08 -6.59
C LYS A 154 -4.67 0.06 -6.93
N HIS A 155 -4.22 1.10 -7.64
CA HIS A 155 -5.03 2.27 -7.97
C HIS A 155 -5.66 2.21 -9.36
N GLN A 156 -4.96 1.67 -10.36
CA GLN A 156 -5.42 1.74 -11.76
C GLN A 156 -5.87 0.39 -12.33
N GLU A 157 -5.23 -0.72 -11.97
CA GLU A 157 -5.39 -2.00 -12.68
C GLU A 157 -5.48 -3.19 -11.72
N ARG A 158 -6.64 -3.34 -11.06
CA ARG A 158 -6.88 -4.40 -10.07
C ARG A 158 -6.74 -5.82 -10.61
N GLU A 159 -7.12 -6.07 -11.88
CA GLU A 159 -7.00 -7.40 -12.47
C GLU A 159 -5.54 -7.82 -12.68
N THR A 160 -4.69 -6.88 -13.12
CA THR A 160 -3.25 -7.15 -13.26
C THR A 160 -2.58 -7.42 -11.91
N LEU A 161 -3.09 -6.80 -10.84
CA LEU A 161 -2.62 -7.06 -9.48
C LEU A 161 -2.94 -8.50 -9.05
N LYS A 162 -4.12 -9.02 -9.42
CA LYS A 162 -4.48 -10.41 -9.17
C LYS A 162 -3.56 -11.37 -9.92
N ASP A 163 -3.28 -11.11 -11.19
CA ASP A 163 -2.34 -11.91 -12.00
C ASP A 163 -0.95 -11.95 -11.35
N LEU A 164 -0.45 -10.80 -10.88
CA LEU A 164 0.83 -10.72 -10.16
C LEU A 164 0.83 -11.57 -8.89
N TYR A 165 -0.22 -11.48 -8.07
CA TYR A 165 -0.31 -12.28 -6.85
C TYR A 165 -0.41 -13.79 -7.13
N ASN A 166 -1.08 -14.18 -8.22
CA ASN A 166 -1.11 -15.57 -8.68
C ASN A 166 0.28 -16.06 -9.13
N GLN A 167 1.04 -15.25 -9.86
CA GLN A 167 2.38 -15.65 -10.33
C GLN A 167 3.40 -15.76 -9.20
N ASP A 168 3.27 -14.92 -8.18
CA ASP A 168 4.17 -14.90 -7.04
C ASP A 168 3.76 -15.91 -5.93
N ASP A 169 2.73 -16.74 -6.17
CA ASP A 169 2.09 -17.63 -5.19
C ASP A 169 1.77 -16.92 -3.86
N ASN A 170 1.43 -15.63 -3.93
CA ASN A 170 1.13 -14.82 -2.76
C ASN A 170 -0.34 -14.97 -2.38
N HIS A 171 -0.66 -16.15 -1.85
CA HIS A 171 -2.01 -16.53 -1.42
C HIS A 171 -2.59 -15.58 -0.36
N GLN A 172 -1.73 -15.00 0.50
CA GLN A 172 -2.15 -14.03 1.53
C GLN A 172 -2.75 -12.77 0.89
N GLU A 173 -2.06 -12.19 -0.09
CA GLU A 173 -2.53 -11.00 -0.78
C GLU A 173 -3.71 -11.30 -1.72
N LEU A 174 -3.75 -12.50 -2.31
CA LEU A 174 -4.87 -12.95 -3.13
C LEU A 174 -6.15 -13.11 -2.31
N GLY A 175 -6.06 -13.65 -1.09
CA GLY A 175 -7.17 -13.69 -0.14
C GLY A 175 -7.69 -12.29 0.18
N ASN A 176 -6.79 -11.35 0.49
CA ASN A 176 -7.15 -9.94 0.74
C ASN A 176 -7.85 -9.29 -0.47
N PHE A 177 -7.38 -9.59 -1.69
CA PHE A 177 -7.99 -9.11 -2.93
C PHE A 177 -9.43 -9.61 -3.08
N HIS A 178 -9.67 -10.89 -2.81
CA HIS A 178 -11.00 -11.50 -2.87
C HIS A 178 -11.94 -10.93 -1.81
N VAL A 179 -11.46 -10.68 -0.58
CA VAL A 179 -12.24 -9.98 0.46
C VAL A 179 -12.64 -8.59 -0.02
N HIS A 180 -11.71 -7.80 -0.54
CA HIS A 180 -12.00 -6.44 -1.02
C HIS A 180 -13.02 -6.46 -2.17
N SER A 181 -12.85 -7.39 -3.11
CA SER A 181 -13.75 -7.57 -4.26
C SER A 181 -15.16 -7.97 -3.81
N SER A 182 -15.29 -8.76 -2.73
CA SER A 182 -16.59 -9.19 -2.20
C SER A 182 -17.49 -8.03 -1.77
N TYR A 183 -16.91 -6.91 -1.31
CA TYR A 183 -17.68 -5.72 -0.90
C TYR A 183 -18.03 -4.80 -2.07
N ALA A 184 -17.45 -5.01 -3.25
CA ALA A 184 -17.90 -4.36 -4.49
C ALA A 184 -19.11 -5.06 -5.11
N GLU A 185 -19.38 -6.32 -4.73
CA GLU A 185 -20.54 -7.07 -5.20
C GLU A 185 -21.85 -6.54 -4.59
N LYS A 186 -22.86 -6.42 -5.45
CA LYS A 186 -24.22 -5.99 -5.07
C LYS A 186 -25.10 -7.12 -4.55
N ARG A 187 -24.83 -8.36 -5.01
CA ARG A 187 -25.61 -9.54 -4.65
C ARG A 187 -24.90 -10.33 -3.54
N ILE A 188 -25.68 -10.86 -2.60
CA ILE A 188 -25.17 -11.64 -1.48
C ILE A 188 -24.48 -12.91 -1.97
N GLU A 189 -25.05 -13.59 -2.98
CA GLU A 189 -24.47 -14.81 -3.53
C GLU A 189 -23.10 -14.55 -4.16
N GLY A 190 -22.95 -13.43 -4.88
CA GLY A 190 -21.67 -13.00 -5.44
C GLY A 190 -20.64 -12.69 -4.35
N ARG A 191 -21.07 -11.95 -3.30
CA ARG A 191 -20.23 -11.64 -2.13
C ARG A 191 -19.78 -12.91 -1.40
N VAL A 192 -20.69 -13.86 -1.16
CA VAL A 192 -20.39 -15.15 -0.53
C VAL A 192 -19.42 -15.97 -1.38
N GLY A 193 -19.62 -16.01 -2.70
CA GLY A 193 -18.69 -16.69 -3.62
C GLY A 193 -17.29 -16.08 -3.59
N ALA A 194 -17.19 -14.75 -3.58
CA ALA A 194 -15.91 -14.06 -3.47
C ALA A 194 -15.21 -14.30 -2.12
N LEU A 195 -15.96 -14.30 -1.01
CA LEU A 195 -15.42 -14.65 0.31
C LEU A 195 -15.00 -16.12 0.41
N GLN A 196 -15.70 -17.03 -0.29
CA GLN A 196 -15.29 -18.43 -0.36
C GLN A 196 -13.95 -18.59 -1.08
N ASN A 197 -13.74 -17.87 -2.19
CA ASN A 197 -12.43 -17.83 -2.85
C ASN A 197 -11.35 -17.26 -1.91
N ALA A 198 -11.67 -16.22 -1.13
CA ALA A 198 -10.74 -15.67 -0.15
C ALA A 198 -10.37 -16.71 0.93
N LEU A 199 -11.35 -17.46 1.42
CA LEU A 199 -11.18 -18.53 2.40
C LEU A 199 -10.21 -19.60 1.89
N ASP A 200 -10.41 -20.08 0.66
CA ASP A 200 -9.57 -21.11 0.05
C ASP A 200 -8.11 -20.62 -0.10
N GLU A 201 -7.91 -19.36 -0.48
CA GLU A 201 -6.58 -18.75 -0.57
C GLU A 201 -5.93 -18.55 0.81
N PHE A 202 -6.69 -18.16 1.84
CA PHE A 202 -6.13 -18.05 3.19
C PHE A 202 -5.73 -19.41 3.79
N TYR A 203 -6.43 -20.49 3.43
CA TYR A 203 -5.99 -21.84 3.79
C TYR A 203 -4.68 -22.22 3.12
N LYS A 204 -4.51 -21.92 1.83
CA LYS A 204 -3.24 -22.11 1.11
C LYS A 204 -2.11 -21.27 1.73
N ALA A 205 -2.42 -20.04 2.16
CA ALA A 205 -1.50 -19.15 2.87
C ALA A 205 -1.17 -19.59 4.30
N LYS A 206 -1.83 -20.64 4.83
CA LYS A 206 -1.75 -21.07 6.24
C LYS A 206 -2.10 -19.96 7.24
N ASN A 207 -2.97 -19.03 6.85
CA ASN A 207 -3.45 -17.97 7.72
C ASN A 207 -4.78 -18.38 8.37
N GLU A 208 -4.69 -19.10 9.50
CA GLU A 208 -5.87 -19.61 10.21
C GLU A 208 -6.82 -18.51 10.67
N PHE A 209 -6.28 -17.36 11.08
CA PHE A 209 -7.09 -16.23 11.52
C PHE A 209 -7.94 -15.65 10.38
N ALA A 210 -7.31 -15.34 9.24
CA ALA A 210 -8.01 -14.76 8.10
C ALA A 210 -9.00 -15.74 7.46
N ALA A 211 -8.63 -17.03 7.40
CA ALA A 211 -9.54 -18.08 7.00
C ALA A 211 -10.75 -18.13 7.94
N LYS A 212 -10.53 -18.19 9.26
CA LYS A 212 -11.62 -18.26 10.23
C LYS A 212 -12.53 -17.03 10.19
N ALA A 213 -11.95 -15.85 10.07
CA ALA A 213 -12.71 -14.60 9.95
C ALA A 213 -13.57 -14.57 8.67
N SER A 214 -13.05 -15.07 7.55
CA SER A 214 -13.79 -15.16 6.29
C SER A 214 -14.93 -16.18 6.36
N GLU A 215 -14.66 -17.33 6.99
CA GLU A 215 -15.67 -18.37 7.25
C GLU A 215 -16.82 -17.82 8.11
N ASP A 216 -16.50 -17.14 9.21
CA ASP A 216 -17.49 -16.58 10.13
C ASP A 216 -18.26 -15.43 9.46
N GLN A 217 -17.62 -14.62 8.61
CA GLN A 217 -18.31 -13.59 7.82
C GLN A 217 -19.31 -14.19 6.82
N ILE A 218 -18.96 -15.29 6.14
CA ILE A 218 -19.89 -15.99 5.24
C ILE A 218 -21.10 -16.51 6.01
N LYS A 219 -20.88 -17.10 7.18
CA LYS A 219 -21.96 -17.59 8.07
C LYS A 219 -22.87 -16.44 8.51
N LEU A 220 -22.29 -15.32 8.94
CA LEU A 220 -23.04 -14.15 9.39
C LEU A 220 -23.92 -13.58 8.29
N LEU A 221 -23.39 -13.42 7.08
CA LEU A 221 -24.16 -12.89 5.93
C LEU A 221 -25.35 -13.78 5.57
N ARG A 222 -25.16 -15.11 5.56
CA ARG A 222 -26.26 -16.06 5.29
C ARG A 222 -27.34 -15.98 6.36
N LEU A 223 -26.94 -15.90 7.62
CA LEU A 223 -27.87 -15.79 8.74
C LEU A 223 -28.63 -14.45 8.71
N GLN A 224 -27.93 -13.33 8.47
CA GLN A 224 -28.55 -12.00 8.37
C GLN A 224 -29.57 -11.92 7.23
N ARG A 225 -29.31 -12.59 6.10
CA ARG A 225 -30.29 -12.70 5.02
C ARG A 225 -31.58 -13.39 5.51
N HIS A 226 -31.45 -14.52 6.21
CA HIS A 226 -32.62 -15.21 6.77
C HIS A 226 -33.33 -14.38 7.84
N LEU A 227 -32.60 -13.65 8.69
CA LEU A 227 -33.23 -12.73 9.66
C LEU A 227 -34.01 -11.62 8.97
N GLN A 228 -33.49 -11.10 7.85
CA GLN A 228 -34.17 -10.08 7.07
C GLN A 228 -35.44 -10.61 6.40
N GLU A 229 -35.43 -11.85 5.93
CA GLU A 229 -36.62 -12.54 5.41
C GLU A 229 -37.65 -12.84 6.52
N ASP A 230 -37.20 -13.30 7.70
CA ASP A 230 -38.06 -13.67 8.84
C ASP A 230 -38.72 -12.44 9.52
N PHE A 231 -38.00 -11.31 9.61
CA PHE A 231 -38.41 -10.16 10.42
C PHE A 231 -38.72 -8.89 9.62
N ASP A 232 -38.57 -8.92 8.29
CA ASP A 232 -38.78 -7.78 7.37
C ASP A 232 -38.04 -6.50 7.82
N LYS A 233 -36.79 -6.68 8.25
CA LYS A 233 -35.91 -5.62 8.76
C LYS A 233 -34.50 -5.70 8.17
N PRO A 234 -33.80 -4.56 7.98
CA PRO A 234 -32.45 -4.58 7.45
C PRO A 234 -31.46 -5.11 8.49
N TYR A 235 -31.07 -6.37 8.33
CA TYR A 235 -30.04 -7.03 9.17
C TYR A 235 -28.70 -7.20 8.46
N LEU A 236 -28.67 -7.04 7.13
CA LEU A 236 -27.46 -7.21 6.32
C LEU A 236 -26.39 -6.17 6.66
N ASP A 237 -25.13 -6.62 6.58
CA ASP A 237 -23.91 -5.82 6.77
C ASP A 237 -23.73 -5.21 8.18
N LEU A 238 -24.62 -5.55 9.12
CA LEU A 238 -24.40 -5.26 10.53
C LEU A 238 -23.25 -6.10 11.07
N SER A 239 -22.53 -5.56 12.07
CA SER A 239 -21.60 -6.38 12.82
C SER A 239 -22.36 -7.48 13.59
N LEU A 240 -21.69 -8.56 13.98
CA LEU A 240 -22.29 -9.57 14.87
C LEU A 240 -22.82 -8.93 16.17
N HIS A 241 -22.09 -7.94 16.70
CA HIS A 241 -22.51 -7.20 17.89
C HIS A 241 -23.85 -6.48 17.65
N ASP A 242 -23.96 -5.74 16.56
CA ASP A 242 -25.15 -4.94 16.27
C ASP A 242 -26.34 -5.83 15.87
N THR A 243 -26.07 -6.95 15.19
CA THR A 243 -27.07 -7.97 14.88
C THR A 243 -27.70 -8.53 16.17
N VAL A 244 -26.86 -8.93 17.14
CA VAL A 244 -27.34 -9.45 18.43
C VAL A 244 -28.02 -8.36 19.25
N SER A 245 -27.50 -7.13 19.25
CA SER A 245 -28.10 -5.99 19.94
C SER A 245 -29.51 -5.69 19.41
N ASN A 246 -29.68 -5.60 18.08
CA ASN A 246 -30.96 -5.34 17.44
C ASN A 246 -31.98 -6.46 17.71
N LEU A 247 -31.55 -7.73 17.67
CA LEU A 247 -32.43 -8.84 18.04
C LEU A 247 -32.93 -8.75 19.49
N ILE A 248 -32.10 -8.25 20.42
CA ILE A 248 -32.51 -8.08 21.82
C ILE A 248 -33.46 -6.88 21.96
N LEU A 249 -33.20 -5.77 21.27
CA LEU A 249 -34.08 -4.60 21.23
C LEU A 249 -35.46 -4.94 20.65
N ASP A 250 -35.50 -5.84 19.68
CA ASP A 250 -36.72 -6.35 19.07
C ASP A 250 -37.43 -7.42 19.93
N GLY A 251 -36.76 -7.95 20.97
CA GLY A 251 -37.30 -8.97 21.87
C GLY A 251 -37.11 -10.41 21.43
N HIS A 252 -36.32 -10.65 20.39
CA HIS A 252 -35.99 -11.99 19.88
C HIS A 252 -34.83 -12.62 20.68
N HIS A 253 -34.97 -12.72 22.01
CA HIS A 253 -33.92 -13.18 22.92
C HIS A 253 -33.39 -14.59 22.62
N LYS A 254 -34.25 -15.50 22.16
CA LYS A 254 -33.85 -16.88 21.80
C LYS A 254 -32.90 -16.90 20.59
N ARG A 255 -33.18 -16.09 19.57
CA ARG A 255 -32.31 -15.96 18.37
C ARG A 255 -30.99 -15.29 18.71
N ALA A 256 -31.03 -14.26 19.57
CA ALA A 256 -29.81 -13.61 20.09
C ALA A 256 -28.91 -14.61 20.86
N GLU A 257 -29.51 -15.49 21.68
CA GLU A 257 -28.75 -16.52 22.41
C GLU A 257 -28.21 -17.63 21.49
N GLN A 258 -28.94 -17.98 20.43
CA GLN A 258 -28.44 -18.90 19.39
C GLN A 258 -27.17 -18.34 18.74
N LEU A 259 -27.19 -17.07 18.31
CA LEU A 259 -26.03 -16.39 17.73
C LEU A 259 -24.83 -16.32 18.67
N TYR A 260 -25.09 -16.04 19.95
CA TYR A 260 -24.07 -16.05 20.99
C TYR A 260 -23.33 -17.39 21.05
N ARG A 261 -24.05 -18.52 21.00
CA ARG A 261 -23.47 -19.86 21.04
C ARG A 261 -22.77 -20.23 19.74
N GLU A 262 -23.37 -19.90 18.60
CA GLU A 262 -22.88 -20.25 17.27
C GLU A 262 -21.56 -19.55 16.94
N PHE A 263 -21.47 -18.24 17.22
CA PHE A 263 -20.26 -17.44 16.99
C PHE A 263 -19.30 -17.43 18.19
N LYS A 264 -19.62 -18.17 19.26
CA LYS A 264 -18.80 -18.28 20.47
C LYS A 264 -18.36 -16.91 21.01
N ILE A 265 -19.30 -15.98 21.10
CA ILE A 265 -19.02 -14.63 21.59
C ILE A 265 -18.54 -14.76 23.05
N PRO A 266 -17.42 -14.11 23.45
CA PRO A 266 -16.94 -14.20 24.83
C PRO A 266 -18.00 -13.78 25.84
N ASP A 267 -18.20 -14.57 26.90
CA ASP A 267 -19.24 -14.35 27.91
C ASP A 267 -19.24 -12.90 28.43
N LYS A 268 -18.07 -12.36 28.80
CA LYS A 268 -17.97 -10.98 29.28
C LYS A 268 -18.55 -9.96 28.28
N ARG A 269 -18.28 -10.14 26.98
CA ARG A 269 -18.78 -9.24 25.93
C ARG A 269 -20.29 -9.40 25.73
N TYR A 270 -20.78 -10.63 25.67
CA TYR A 270 -22.20 -10.90 25.52
C TYR A 270 -23.02 -10.37 26.69
N TRP A 271 -22.51 -10.52 27.92
CA TRP A 271 -23.19 -10.01 29.10
C TRP A 271 -23.32 -8.48 29.07
N TRP A 272 -22.24 -7.75 28.75
CA TRP A 272 -22.29 -6.29 28.57
C TRP A 272 -23.27 -5.87 27.47
N LEU A 273 -23.23 -6.53 26.32
CA LEU A 273 -24.12 -6.29 25.20
C LEU A 273 -25.59 -6.49 25.62
N LYS A 274 -25.89 -7.63 26.23
CA LYS A 274 -27.26 -8.00 26.61
C LYS A 274 -27.85 -7.06 27.65
N ILE A 275 -27.12 -6.71 28.71
CA ILE A 275 -27.64 -5.77 29.71
C ILE A 275 -27.83 -4.36 29.14
N SER A 276 -26.95 -3.92 28.25
CA SER A 276 -27.06 -2.60 27.60
C SER A 276 -28.28 -2.55 26.68
N ALA A 277 -28.48 -3.59 25.87
CA ALA A 277 -29.64 -3.70 24.97
C ALA A 277 -30.96 -3.83 25.76
N LEU A 278 -31.01 -4.65 26.81
CA LEU A 278 -32.21 -4.78 27.66
C LEU A 278 -32.56 -3.46 28.36
N ALA A 279 -31.57 -2.73 28.87
CA ALA A 279 -31.81 -1.42 29.48
C ALA A 279 -32.29 -0.37 28.48
N ASN A 280 -31.72 -0.34 27.27
CA ASN A 280 -32.17 0.54 26.19
C ASN A 280 -33.62 0.25 25.80
N ARG A 281 -34.04 -1.02 25.82
CA ARG A 281 -35.43 -1.43 25.58
C ARG A 281 -36.36 -1.12 26.76
N GLY A 282 -35.82 -1.01 27.98
CA GLY A 282 -36.59 -0.92 29.22
C GLY A 282 -37.13 -2.27 29.71
N ASP A 283 -36.56 -3.39 29.23
CA ASP A 283 -37.00 -4.74 29.54
C ASP A 283 -36.32 -5.25 30.82
N TRP A 284 -36.74 -4.66 31.95
CA TRP A 284 -36.16 -4.92 33.27
C TRP A 284 -36.50 -6.32 33.80
N GLU A 285 -37.64 -6.89 33.40
CA GLU A 285 -38.04 -8.24 33.79
C GLU A 285 -37.09 -9.30 33.23
N GLU A 286 -36.77 -9.21 31.93
CA GLU A 286 -35.79 -10.10 31.31
C GLU A 286 -34.37 -9.84 31.83
N MET A 287 -34.03 -8.60 32.20
CA MET A 287 -32.77 -8.30 32.87
C MET A 287 -32.66 -9.01 34.23
N GLU A 288 -33.73 -8.99 35.03
CA GLU A 288 -33.77 -9.67 36.31
C GLU A 288 -33.63 -11.19 36.15
N LYS A 289 -34.38 -11.80 35.21
CA LYS A 289 -34.25 -13.23 34.88
C LYS A 289 -32.84 -13.56 34.42
N PHE A 290 -32.25 -12.74 33.56
CA PHE A 290 -30.89 -12.93 33.07
C PHE A 290 -29.86 -12.87 34.19
N SER A 291 -30.01 -11.94 35.15
CA SER A 291 -29.13 -11.83 36.32
C SER A 291 -29.13 -13.08 37.21
N LYS A 292 -30.23 -13.86 37.20
CA LYS A 292 -30.41 -15.07 38.00
C LYS A 292 -29.99 -16.34 37.27
N SER A 293 -29.83 -16.27 35.94
CA SER A 293 -29.56 -17.45 35.10
C SER A 293 -28.21 -18.11 35.40
N LYS A 294 -27.13 -17.33 35.53
CA LYS A 294 -25.77 -17.79 35.85
C LYS A 294 -25.03 -16.70 36.63
N LYS A 295 -23.91 -17.08 37.26
CA LYS A 295 -23.02 -16.11 37.90
C LYS A 295 -22.45 -15.16 36.84
N SER A 296 -22.64 -13.86 37.04
CA SER A 296 -22.19 -12.87 36.06
C SER A 296 -20.65 -12.79 35.97
N PRO A 297 -20.06 -12.94 34.77
CA PRO A 297 -18.62 -12.81 34.54
C PRO A 297 -18.14 -11.36 34.57
N ILE A 298 -19.06 -10.40 34.55
CA ILE A 298 -18.80 -8.95 34.65
C ILE A 298 -19.11 -8.39 36.04
N GLY A 299 -19.56 -9.25 36.98
CA GLY A 299 -20.07 -8.84 38.27
C GLY A 299 -21.45 -8.17 38.18
N TYR A 300 -21.91 -7.58 39.29
CA TYR A 300 -23.23 -6.94 39.37
C TYR A 300 -23.18 -5.42 39.40
N LEU A 301 -21.99 -4.80 39.55
CA LEU A 301 -21.85 -3.34 39.48
C LEU A 301 -22.31 -2.78 38.12
N PRO A 302 -22.00 -3.41 36.96
CA PRO A 302 -22.53 -2.97 35.68
C PRO A 302 -24.06 -2.92 35.60
N PHE A 303 -24.75 -3.86 36.25
CA PHE A 303 -26.21 -3.87 36.29
C PHE A 303 -26.75 -2.66 37.06
N VAL A 304 -26.08 -2.28 38.16
CA VAL A 304 -26.42 -1.08 38.95
C VAL A 304 -26.20 0.18 38.11
N GLU A 305 -25.01 0.33 37.52
CA GLU A 305 -24.62 1.52 36.76
C GLU A 305 -25.56 1.76 35.56
N ILE A 306 -25.90 0.72 34.82
CA ILE A 306 -26.82 0.80 33.69
C ILE A 306 -28.25 1.10 34.14
N SER A 307 -28.74 0.44 35.20
CA SER A 307 -30.09 0.71 35.72
C SER A 307 -30.25 2.17 36.17
N VAL A 308 -29.24 2.72 36.84
CA VAL A 308 -29.21 4.13 37.26
C VAL A 308 -29.15 5.06 36.05
N LYS A 309 -28.33 4.74 35.04
CA LYS A 309 -28.21 5.52 33.80
C LYS A 309 -29.54 5.66 33.06
N HIS A 310 -30.38 4.63 33.09
CA HIS A 310 -31.72 4.62 32.50
C HIS A 310 -32.83 5.01 33.51
N HIS A 311 -32.48 5.69 34.60
CA HIS A 311 -33.38 6.22 35.62
C HIS A 311 -34.22 5.18 36.38
N ASN A 312 -33.87 3.89 36.35
CA ASN A 312 -34.53 2.85 37.12
C ASN A 312 -33.77 2.49 38.40
N ARG A 313 -33.94 3.31 39.44
CA ARG A 313 -33.33 3.08 40.76
C ARG A 313 -33.90 1.86 41.48
N TYR A 314 -35.15 1.50 41.23
CA TYR A 314 -35.78 0.31 41.84
C TYR A 314 -35.07 -0.96 41.42
N GLU A 315 -34.77 -1.07 40.13
CA GLU A 315 -34.04 -2.21 39.58
C GLU A 315 -32.58 -2.22 40.06
N ALA A 316 -31.95 -1.04 40.13
CA ALA A 316 -30.60 -0.90 40.65
C ALA A 316 -30.46 -1.37 42.12
N LYS A 317 -31.47 -1.12 42.98
CA LYS A 317 -31.51 -1.60 44.38
C LYS A 317 -31.44 -3.12 44.50
N LYS A 318 -31.98 -3.86 43.53
CA LYS A 318 -31.94 -5.33 43.54
C LYS A 318 -30.52 -5.88 43.34
N TYR A 319 -29.67 -5.15 42.63
CA TYR A 319 -28.32 -5.59 42.28
C TYR A 319 -27.25 -5.10 43.25
N ALA A 320 -27.42 -3.95 43.90
CA ALA A 320 -26.44 -3.38 44.83
C ALA A 320 -25.95 -4.36 45.94
N PRO A 321 -26.82 -5.16 46.59
CA PRO A 321 -26.37 -6.15 47.59
C PRO A 321 -25.52 -7.28 47.00
N ARG A 322 -25.71 -7.60 45.71
CA ARG A 322 -25.02 -8.69 45.00
C ARG A 322 -23.64 -8.27 44.50
N VAL A 323 -23.31 -6.98 44.55
CA VAL A 323 -21.98 -6.45 44.22
C VAL A 323 -20.94 -6.97 45.22
N THR A 324 -19.71 -7.17 44.74
CA THR A 324 -18.58 -7.59 45.57
C THR A 324 -18.33 -6.58 46.70
N PRO A 325 -17.85 -7.01 47.87
CA PRO A 325 -17.69 -6.12 49.04
C PRO A 325 -16.89 -4.85 48.73
N GLU A 326 -15.81 -4.99 47.95
CA GLU A 326 -14.93 -3.89 47.53
C GLU A 326 -15.66 -2.78 46.76
N GLN A 327 -16.67 -3.14 45.95
CA GLN A 327 -17.41 -2.21 45.10
C GLN A 327 -18.80 -1.88 45.64
N ARG A 328 -19.18 -2.48 46.78
CA ARG A 328 -20.53 -2.37 47.34
C ARG A 328 -20.86 -0.95 47.82
N VAL A 329 -19.89 -0.26 48.43
CA VAL A 329 -20.05 1.15 48.82
C VAL A 329 -20.35 2.00 47.60
N LYS A 330 -19.58 1.84 46.51
CA LYS A 330 -19.83 2.54 45.24
C LYS A 330 -21.23 2.24 44.70
N ALA A 331 -21.66 0.98 44.75
CA ALA A 331 -22.98 0.59 44.28
C ALA A 331 -24.11 1.25 45.08
N PHE A 332 -24.03 1.30 46.42
CA PHE A 332 -25.05 1.94 47.24
C PHE A 332 -25.07 3.47 47.13
N VAL A 333 -23.94 4.11 46.80
CA VAL A 333 -23.89 5.55 46.55
C VAL A 333 -24.60 5.93 45.24
N LEU A 334 -24.58 5.03 44.25
CA LEU A 334 -25.19 5.28 42.94
C LEU A 334 -26.72 5.12 42.91
N VAL A 335 -27.28 4.37 43.87
CA VAL A 335 -28.69 3.93 43.90
C VAL A 335 -29.51 4.80 44.83
#